data_AF-A0A6H1ZGC9-F1
#
_entry.id   AF-A0A6H1ZGC9-F1
#
_cell.length_a   1.000
_cell.length_b   1.000
_cell.length_c   1.000
_cell.angle_alpha   90.00
_cell.angle_beta   90.00
_cell.angle_gamma   90.00
#
_symmetry.space_group_name_H-M   'P 1'
#
loop_
_entity.id
_entity.type
_entity.pdbx_description
1 polymer ?
#
loop_
_entity_poly.entity_id
_entity_poly.type
_entity_poly.pdbx_seq_one_letter_code
_entity_poly.pdbx_strand_id
1 'polypeptide(L)'
;MSTDEPKALLLREILRLKEEIEPLEKRLKKVKQLFKDMLVTGGPFTDEDIGIVAYLEPRYRNDYDPDLLRQEFPILAEDLIKEMVDKPYLEQLLLGGVVTDSELEAKGVKTKTMISRNLTLKKLIKHSMFSEQQKRLEELS
;
A
#
# COMPACT_ATOMS: atom_id res chain seq x y z
N MET A 1 42.13 26.57 -17.23
CA MET A 1 40.93 26.43 -16.38
C MET A 1 40.83 24.97 -15.97
N SER A 2 40.60 24.67 -14.69
CA SER A 2 40.60 23.29 -14.18
C SER A 2 39.36 22.55 -14.69
N THR A 3 39.53 21.33 -15.20
CA THR A 3 38.45 20.47 -15.72
C THR A 3 37.40 20.07 -14.68
N ASP A 4 37.61 20.39 -13.41
CA ASP A 4 36.70 20.03 -12.32
C ASP A 4 35.84 21.19 -11.80
N GLU A 5 36.06 22.41 -12.29
CA GLU A 5 35.29 23.60 -11.90
C GLU A 5 33.78 23.49 -12.23
N PRO A 6 33.37 22.95 -13.40
CA PRO A 6 31.96 22.71 -13.70
C PRO A 6 31.32 21.64 -12.80
N LYS A 7 32.08 20.59 -12.43
CA LYS A 7 31.59 19.52 -11.54
C LYS A 7 31.36 20.05 -10.13
N ALA A 8 32.25 20.91 -9.64
CA ALA A 8 32.11 21.54 -8.34
C ALA A 8 30.88 22.46 -8.27
N LEU A 9 30.58 23.20 -9.34
CA LEU A 9 29.37 24.04 -9.42
C LEU A 9 28.09 23.19 -9.39
N LEU A 10 28.03 22.11 -10.18
CA LEU A 10 26.88 21.20 -10.18
C LEU A 10 26.69 20.51 -8.82
N LEU A 11 27.77 20.09 -8.16
CA LEU A 11 27.68 19.49 -6.83
C LEU A 11 27.13 20.46 -5.78
N ARG A 12 27.56 21.73 -5.82
CA ARG A 12 27.02 22.78 -4.93
C ARG A 12 25.55 23.03 -5.20
N GLU A 13 25.14 23.06 -6.46
CA GLU A 13 23.74 23.22 -6.83
C GLU A 13 22.88 22.04 -6.36
N ILE A 14 23.37 20.80 -6.50
CA ILE A 14 22.69 19.60 -5.97
C ILE A 14 22.51 19.71 -4.45
N LEU A 15 23.55 20.13 -3.72
CA LEU A 15 23.49 20.27 -2.27
C LEU A 15 22.49 21.34 -1.86
N ARG A 16 22.53 22.50 -2.51
CA ARG A 16 21.56 23.58 -2.30
C ARG A 16 20.13 23.12 -2.57
N LEU A 17 19.87 22.46 -3.69
CA LEU A 17 18.53 21.95 -4.00
C LEU A 17 18.06 20.92 -2.97
N LYS A 18 18.95 20.08 -2.44
CA LYS A 18 18.60 19.17 -1.34
C LYS A 18 18.21 19.92 -0.07
N GLU A 19 18.94 20.97 0.29
CA GLU A 19 18.62 21.82 1.44
C GLU A 19 17.27 22.54 1.27
N GLU A 20 16.90 22.93 0.05
CA GLU A 20 15.60 23.52 -0.26
C GLU A 20 14.46 22.49 -0.27
N ILE A 21 14.73 21.24 -0.70
CA ILE A 21 13.74 20.16 -0.75
C ILE A 21 13.43 19.59 0.65
N GLU A 22 14.43 19.43 1.51
CA GLU A 22 14.26 18.83 2.84
C GLU A 22 13.11 19.45 3.69
N PRO A 23 12.98 20.79 3.82
CA PRO A 23 11.85 21.38 4.54
C PRO A 23 10.51 21.14 3.85
N LEU A 24 10.48 21.08 2.51
CA LEU A 24 9.27 20.77 1.75
C LEU A 24 8.85 19.32 1.94
N GLU A 25 9.78 18.37 1.97
CA GLU A 25 9.50 16.96 2.28
C GLU A 25 8.96 16.80 3.71
N LYS A 26 9.57 17.49 4.69
CA LYS A 26 9.08 17.51 6.08
C LYS A 26 7.67 18.07 6.16
N ARG A 27 7.39 19.17 5.46
CA ARG A 27 6.05 19.77 5.41
C ARG A 27 5.05 18.83 4.72
N LEU A 28 5.41 18.24 3.58
CA LEU A 28 4.57 17.29 2.86
C LEU A 28 4.22 16.09 3.74
N LYS A 29 5.19 15.55 4.48
CA LYS A 29 4.96 14.46 5.43
C LYS A 29 3.93 14.83 6.50
N LYS A 30 4.04 16.03 7.09
CA LYS A 30 3.09 16.54 8.09
C LYS A 30 1.68 16.70 7.50
N VAL A 31 1.56 17.32 6.33
CA VAL A 31 0.27 17.51 5.65
C VAL A 31 -0.38 16.17 5.30
N LYS A 32 0.39 15.23 4.75
CA LYS A 32 -0.10 13.87 4.46
C LYS A 32 -0.58 13.15 5.72
N GLN A 33 0.11 13.31 6.85
CA GLN A 33 -0.31 12.68 8.10
C GLN A 33 -1.65 13.25 8.59
N LEU A 34 -1.77 14.58 8.66
CA LEU A 34 -3.02 15.22 9.07
C LEU A 34 -4.19 14.81 8.16
N PHE A 35 -3.96 14.75 6.86
CA PHE A 35 -4.99 14.32 5.91
C PHE A 35 -5.34 12.83 6.07
N LYS A 36 -4.36 11.96 6.33
CA LYS A 36 -4.63 10.56 6.70
C LYS A 36 -5.50 10.47 7.94
N ASP A 37 -5.20 11.24 8.99
CA ASP A 37 -5.97 11.23 10.23
C ASP A 37 -7.43 11.64 10.00
N MET A 38 -7.66 12.60 9.10
CA MET A 38 -9.02 12.97 8.65
C MET A 38 -9.73 11.84 7.89
N LEU A 39 -9.03 11.13 6.99
CA LEU A 39 -9.63 9.99 6.28
C LEU A 39 -9.87 8.77 7.19
N VAL A 40 -9.12 8.64 8.29
CA VAL A 40 -9.35 7.57 9.29
C VAL A 40 -10.71 7.74 9.95
N THR A 41 -11.13 8.97 10.25
CA THR A 41 -12.38 9.28 10.94
C THR A 41 -13.55 9.51 9.98
N GLY A 42 -13.28 10.14 8.83
CA GLY A 42 -14.31 10.57 7.87
C GLY A 42 -14.50 9.64 6.67
N GLY A 43 -13.63 8.64 6.46
CA GLY A 43 -13.67 7.79 5.28
C GLY A 43 -13.07 8.47 4.03
N PRO A 44 -13.28 7.89 2.83
CA PRO A 44 -12.77 8.44 1.56
C PRO A 44 -13.25 9.87 1.29
N PHE A 45 -12.41 10.67 0.62
CA PHE A 45 -12.71 12.05 0.23
C PHE A 45 -12.58 12.21 -1.29
N THR A 46 -13.47 13.00 -1.88
CA THR A 46 -13.41 13.37 -3.30
C THR A 46 -13.39 14.89 -3.42
N ASP A 47 -12.40 15.41 -4.13
CA ASP A 47 -12.35 16.80 -4.58
C ASP A 47 -12.74 16.85 -6.05
N GLU A 48 -13.94 17.37 -6.33
CA GLU A 48 -14.49 17.44 -7.68
C GLU A 48 -13.83 18.54 -8.53
N ASP A 49 -13.32 19.61 -7.90
CA ASP A 49 -12.73 20.75 -8.59
C ASP A 49 -11.40 20.36 -9.25
N ILE A 50 -10.57 19.60 -8.53
CA ILE A 50 -9.29 19.08 -9.05
C ILE A 50 -9.41 17.65 -9.58
N GLY A 51 -10.59 17.03 -9.42
CA GLY A 51 -10.88 15.68 -9.88
C GLY A 51 -10.00 14.63 -9.21
N ILE A 52 -9.88 14.62 -7.88
CA ILE A 52 -9.07 13.66 -7.13
C ILE A 52 -9.91 12.93 -6.09
N VAL A 53 -9.78 11.61 -6.04
CA VAL A 53 -10.25 10.79 -4.92
C VAL A 53 -9.07 10.42 -4.04
N ALA A 54 -9.23 10.65 -2.75
CA ALA A 54 -8.32 10.27 -1.70
C ALA A 54 -8.96 9.20 -0.80
N TYR A 55 -8.26 8.10 -0.60
CA TYR A 55 -8.72 7.04 0.30
C TYR A 55 -7.54 6.33 0.95
N LEU A 56 -7.83 5.62 2.03
CA LEU A 56 -6.86 4.84 2.75
C LEU A 56 -6.88 3.40 2.26
N GLU A 57 -5.82 2.97 1.59
CA GLU A 57 -5.63 1.56 1.27
C GLU A 57 -4.97 0.86 2.48
N PRO A 58 -5.58 -0.20 3.01
CA PRO A 58 -4.94 -1.01 4.04
C PRO A 58 -3.70 -1.67 3.44
N ARG A 59 -2.57 -1.53 4.14
CA ARG A 59 -1.36 -2.32 3.88
C ARG A 59 -1.33 -3.49 4.84
N TYR A 60 -1.36 -4.68 4.28
CA TYR A 60 -1.24 -5.92 5.03
C TYR A 60 0.19 -6.46 4.95
N ARG A 61 0.69 -7.00 6.06
CA ARG A 61 1.79 -7.96 6.07
C ARG A 61 1.17 -9.33 5.99
N ASN A 62 1.73 -10.20 5.17
CA ASN A 62 1.43 -11.61 5.30
C ASN A 62 2.26 -12.14 6.49
N ASP A 63 1.63 -12.24 7.66
CA ASP A 63 2.20 -12.79 8.90
C ASP A 63 1.41 -14.04 9.26
N TYR A 64 1.92 -15.23 8.94
CA TYR A 64 1.26 -16.49 9.30
C TYR A 64 1.92 -17.19 10.49
N ASP A 65 1.16 -18.04 11.18
CA ASP A 65 1.69 -19.00 12.15
C ASP A 65 2.22 -20.24 11.39
N PRO A 66 3.54 -20.48 11.36
CA PRO A 66 4.12 -21.56 10.58
C PRO A 66 3.73 -22.95 11.11
N ASP A 67 3.47 -23.10 12.41
CA ASP A 67 3.13 -24.39 13.00
C ASP A 67 1.67 -24.74 12.71
N LEU A 68 0.79 -23.74 12.74
CA LEU A 68 -0.61 -23.91 12.33
C LEU A 68 -0.74 -24.15 10.82
N LEU A 69 0.07 -23.48 10.00
CA LEU A 69 0.10 -23.73 8.54
C LEU A 69 0.57 -25.16 8.23
N ARG A 70 1.58 -25.67 8.94
CA ARG A 70 2.02 -27.07 8.84
C ARG A 70 0.93 -28.05 9.22
N GLN A 71 0.16 -27.74 10.25
CA GLN A 71 -0.88 -28.63 10.75
C GLN A 71 -2.09 -28.70 9.80
N GLU A 72 -2.57 -27.55 9.34
CA GLU A 72 -3.83 -27.48 8.59
C GLU A 72 -3.62 -27.58 7.07
N PHE A 73 -2.46 -27.16 6.56
CA PHE A 73 -2.13 -27.19 5.13
C PHE A 73 -0.72 -27.74 4.86
N PRO A 74 -0.48 -29.05 5.10
CA PRO A 74 0.84 -29.67 4.99
C PRO A 74 1.52 -29.46 3.62
N ILE A 75 0.74 -29.52 2.54
CA ILE A 75 1.22 -29.33 1.15
C ILE A 75 1.79 -27.92 0.96
N LEU A 76 1.18 -26.91 1.57
CA LEU A 76 1.68 -25.53 1.51
C LEU A 76 2.95 -25.37 2.36
N ALA A 77 2.99 -26.03 3.50
CA ALA A 77 4.08 -25.90 4.46
C ALA A 77 5.41 -26.50 3.98
N GLU A 78 5.37 -27.58 3.20
CA GLU A 78 6.56 -28.20 2.60
C GLU A 78 7.32 -27.24 1.68
N ASP A 79 6.60 -26.40 0.92
CA ASP A 79 7.20 -25.48 -0.05
C ASP A 79 7.44 -24.05 0.51
N LEU A 80 6.66 -23.59 1.49
CA LEU A 80 6.68 -22.21 1.99
C LEU A 80 7.58 -21.97 3.20
N ILE A 81 7.94 -23.01 3.96
CA ILE A 81 8.57 -22.84 5.29
C ILE A 81 10.07 -23.17 5.26
N LYS A 82 10.87 -22.20 4.79
CA LYS A 82 12.32 -22.16 5.05
C LYS A 82 12.67 -21.03 6.03
N GLU A 83 12.30 -21.16 7.32
CA GLU A 83 12.58 -20.22 8.44
C GLU A 83 12.18 -18.72 8.27
N MET A 84 11.99 -18.25 7.03
CA MET A 84 11.28 -17.06 6.60
C MET A 84 10.51 -17.44 5.35
N VAL A 85 9.24 -17.09 5.37
CA VAL A 85 8.29 -17.25 4.28
C VAL A 85 8.79 -16.60 2.99
N ASP A 86 8.80 -17.35 1.88
CA ASP A 86 8.94 -16.77 0.55
C ASP A 86 7.61 -16.09 0.13
N LYS A 87 7.51 -14.78 0.40
CA LYS A 87 6.31 -13.97 0.14
C LYS A 87 5.88 -13.98 -1.34
N PRO A 88 6.78 -13.80 -2.32
CA PRO A 88 6.47 -13.97 -3.73
C PRO A 88 5.80 -15.31 -4.07
N TYR A 89 6.28 -16.41 -3.48
CA TYR A 89 5.73 -17.74 -3.77
C TYR A 89 4.33 -17.94 -3.15
N LEU A 90 4.11 -17.45 -1.94
CA LEU A 90 2.77 -17.47 -1.33
C LEU A 90 1.75 -16.69 -2.17
N GLU A 91 2.14 -15.53 -2.69
CA GLU A 91 1.28 -14.74 -3.57
C GLU A 91 0.93 -15.49 -4.85
N GLN A 92 1.86 -16.27 -5.42
CA GLN A 92 1.60 -17.11 -6.58
C GLN A 92 0.59 -18.22 -6.28
N LEU A 93 0.65 -18.84 -5.10
CA LEU A 93 -0.28 -19.90 -4.69
C LEU A 93 -1.70 -19.38 -4.45
N LEU A 94 -1.82 -18.18 -3.86
CA LEU A 94 -3.10 -17.49 -3.72
C LEU A 94 -3.69 -17.11 -5.08
N LEU A 95 -2.86 -16.56 -5.99
CA LEU A 95 -3.28 -16.24 -7.36
C LEU A 95 -3.65 -17.49 -8.17
N GLY A 96 -3.01 -18.62 -7.89
CA GLY A 96 -3.29 -19.91 -8.50
C GLY A 96 -4.55 -20.60 -7.99
N GLY A 97 -5.22 -20.05 -6.96
CA GLY A 97 -6.44 -20.62 -6.39
C GLY A 97 -6.23 -21.93 -5.65
N VAL A 98 -4.99 -22.24 -5.25
CA VAL A 98 -4.66 -23.46 -4.50
C VAL A 98 -5.27 -23.41 -3.11
N VAL A 99 -5.28 -22.22 -2.51
CA VAL A 99 -5.93 -21.89 -1.24
C VAL A 99 -6.38 -20.43 -1.30
N THR A 100 -7.49 -20.10 -0.65
CA THR A 100 -8.02 -18.74 -0.53
C THR A 100 -7.65 -18.08 0.80
N ASP A 101 -7.65 -16.75 0.83
CA ASP A 101 -7.45 -15.99 2.07
C ASP A 101 -8.45 -16.40 3.17
N SER A 102 -9.71 -16.64 2.81
CA SER A 102 -10.77 -17.02 3.75
C SER A 102 -10.57 -18.42 4.34
N GLU A 103 -10.04 -19.37 3.56
CA GLU A 103 -9.74 -20.73 4.04
C GLU A 103 -8.58 -20.72 5.05
N LEU A 104 -7.56 -19.88 4.83
CA LEU A 104 -6.46 -19.70 5.77
C LEU A 104 -6.95 -19.02 7.07
N GLU A 105 -7.73 -17.94 6.95
CA GLU A 105 -8.27 -17.21 8.11
C GLU A 105 -9.22 -18.07 8.96
N ALA A 106 -10.09 -18.87 8.31
CA ALA A 106 -11.00 -19.78 9.01
C ALA A 106 -10.28 -20.85 9.83
N LYS A 107 -9.03 -21.17 9.46
CA LYS A 107 -8.15 -22.10 10.17
C LYS A 107 -7.26 -21.43 11.20
N GLY A 108 -7.47 -20.14 11.48
CA GLY A 108 -6.68 -19.37 12.43
C GLY A 108 -5.32 -18.95 11.89
N VAL A 109 -5.01 -19.25 10.62
CA VAL A 109 -3.80 -18.76 9.96
C VAL A 109 -4.03 -17.30 9.63
N LYS A 110 -3.33 -16.41 10.33
CA LYS A 110 -3.34 -14.98 10.00
C LYS A 110 -2.74 -14.83 8.60
N THR A 111 -3.55 -14.43 7.62
CA THR A 111 -3.09 -14.19 6.26
C THR A 111 -2.54 -12.78 6.10
N LYS A 112 -3.06 -11.84 6.90
CA LYS A 112 -2.90 -10.41 6.72
C LYS A 112 -2.94 -9.67 8.06
N THR A 113 -1.80 -9.22 8.56
CA THR A 113 -1.72 -8.22 9.64
C THR A 113 -1.73 -6.83 9.03
N MET A 114 -2.75 -6.01 9.27
CA MET A 114 -2.74 -4.61 8.83
C MET A 114 -1.60 -3.85 9.55
N ILE A 115 -0.54 -3.50 8.82
CA ILE A 115 0.62 -2.79 9.37
C ILE A 115 0.39 -1.28 9.37
N SER A 116 -0.27 -0.77 8.32
CA SER A 116 -0.44 0.67 8.12
C SER A 116 -1.57 0.96 7.13
N ARG A 117 -2.02 2.22 7.09
CA ARG A 117 -2.89 2.73 6.03
C ARG A 117 -2.10 3.65 5.11
N ASN A 118 -2.13 3.36 3.83
CA ASN A 118 -1.52 4.19 2.81
C ASN A 118 -2.51 5.23 2.30
N LEU A 119 -2.07 6.48 2.21
CA LEU A 119 -2.84 7.52 1.54
C LEU A 119 -2.66 7.33 0.04
N THR A 120 -3.74 6.96 -0.64
CA THR A 120 -3.76 6.80 -2.09
C THR A 120 -4.56 7.96 -2.68
N LEU A 121 -3.96 8.63 -3.67
CA LEU A 121 -4.56 9.73 -4.43
C LEU A 121 -4.74 9.26 -5.87
N LYS A 122 -5.97 9.17 -6.35
CA LYS A 122 -6.28 8.80 -7.74
C LYS A 122 -6.97 9.96 -8.44
N LYS A 123 -6.51 10.31 -9.64
CA LYS A 123 -7.24 11.24 -10.51
C LYS A 123 -8.52 10.55 -10.99
N LEU A 124 -9.63 11.26 -10.91
CA LEU A 124 -10.87 10.90 -11.58
C LEU A 124 -10.62 11.02 -13.08
N ILE A 125 -10.57 9.89 -13.76
CA ILE A 125 -10.69 9.90 -15.23
C ILE A 125 -12.12 10.33 -15.49
N LYS A 126 -12.32 11.50 -16.13
CA LYS A 126 -13.63 11.98 -16.59
C LYS A 126 -14.17 11.05 -17.68
N HIS A 127 -14.63 9.87 -17.30
CA HIS A 127 -15.49 9.01 -18.10
C HIS A 127 -16.36 8.17 -17.16
N SER A 128 -17.60 8.63 -16.99
CA SER A 128 -18.82 7.81 -16.86
C SER A 128 -18.76 6.52 -16.03
N MET A 129 -18.28 6.56 -14.78
CA MET A 129 -18.31 5.39 -13.87
C MET A 129 -18.93 5.70 -12.51
N PHE A 130 -19.75 6.76 -12.40
CA PHE A 130 -20.50 7.05 -11.17
C PHE A 130 -21.84 6.29 -11.09
N SER A 131 -22.32 5.69 -12.17
CA SER A 131 -23.59 4.93 -12.18
C SER A 131 -23.46 3.47 -11.71
N GLU A 132 -22.29 2.84 -11.81
CA GLU A 132 -22.13 1.42 -11.42
C GLU A 132 -21.72 1.23 -9.95
N GLN A 133 -20.93 2.16 -9.38
CA GLN A 133 -20.49 2.03 -7.98
C GLN A 133 -21.58 2.44 -6.98
N GLN A 134 -22.42 3.42 -7.31
CA GLN A 134 -23.60 3.74 -6.50
C GLN A 134 -24.62 2.60 -6.50
N LYS A 135 -24.86 1.96 -7.65
CA LYS A 135 -25.74 0.79 -7.74
C LYS A 135 -25.30 -0.39 -6.87
N ARG A 136 -24.00 -0.69 -6.84
CA ARG A 136 -23.46 -1.78 -5.99
C ARG A 136 -23.52 -1.49 -4.49
N LEU A 137 -23.50 -0.22 -4.09
CA LEU A 137 -23.62 0.18 -2.68
C LEU A 137 -25.08 0.16 -2.20
N GLU A 138 -26.04 0.46 -3.08
CA GLU A 138 -27.48 0.36 -2.78
C GLU A 138 -28.00 -1.09 -2.79
N GLU A 139 -27.43 -1.98 -3.62
CA GLU A 139 -27.78 -3.42 -3.64
C GLU A 139 -27.26 -4.20 -2.41
N LEU A 140 -26.42 -3.59 -1.58
CA LEU A 140 -25.86 -4.18 -0.35
C LEU A 140 -26.44 -3.60 0.94
N SER A 141 -27.48 -2.74 0.86
CA SER A 141 -28.28 -2.23 1.99
C SER A 141 -29.68 -2.81 1.99
#